data_AF-A0A942I0C1-F1
#
_entry.id   AF-A0A942I0C1-F1
#
_cell.length_a   1.000
_cell.length_b   1.000
_cell.length_c   1.000
_cell.angle_alpha   90.00
_cell.angle_beta   90.00
_cell.angle_gamma   90.00
#
_symmetry.space_group_name_H-M   'P 1'
#
loop_
_entity.id
_entity.type
_entity.pdbx_description
1 polymer ?
#
loop_
_entity_poly.entity_id
_entity_poly.type
_entity_poly.pdbx_seq_one_letter_code
_entity_poly.pdbx_strand_id
1 'polypeptide(L)'
;MHKKISFVTLLLMNSIGQLSAVTAGVLDTTFNPGGVQPGTATTTVDNSTGEQVWMVAIQADGKIVVTGEAAGLDKFAVARFLATGGITDICV
;
A
#
# COMPACT_ATOMS: atom_id res chain seq x y z
N MET A 1 20.83 -7.64 -2.34
CA MET A 1 20.11 -6.37 -2.11
C MET A 1 18.64 -6.61 -2.43
N HIS A 2 17.77 -6.72 -1.42
CA HIS A 2 16.33 -6.95 -1.61
C HIS A 2 15.65 -5.61 -1.92
N LYS A 3 14.95 -5.51 -3.06
CA LYS A 3 14.18 -4.32 -3.42
C LYS A 3 12.80 -4.45 -2.77
N LYS A 4 12.52 -3.60 -1.78
CA LYS A 4 11.23 -3.54 -1.07
C LYS A 4 10.21 -2.81 -1.95
N ILE A 5 8.98 -3.32 -2.01
CA ILE A 5 7.84 -2.58 -2.59
C ILE A 5 7.51 -1.42 -1.64
N SER A 6 7.65 -0.17 -2.07
CA SER A 6 7.20 1.03 -1.34
C SER A 6 6.02 1.68 -2.06
N PHE A 7 4.89 1.86 -1.38
CA PHE A 7 3.71 2.53 -1.92
C PHE A 7 3.56 3.96 -1.36
N VAL A 8 3.21 4.91 -2.24
CA VAL A 8 2.75 6.27 -1.91
C VAL A 8 1.30 6.35 -2.39
N THR A 9 0.36 6.61 -1.48
CA THR A 9 -1.08 6.67 -1.81
C THR A 9 -1.63 8.04 -1.41
N LEU A 10 -2.30 8.74 -2.34
CA LEU A 10 -3.02 9.99 -2.12
C LEU A 10 -4.52 9.72 -2.28
N LEU A 11 -5.34 9.97 -1.25
CA LEU A 11 -6.80 9.91 -1.36
C LEU A 11 -7.47 11.07 -0.60
N LEU A 12 -8.44 11.71 -1.25
CA LEU A 12 -9.26 12.80 -0.72
C LEU A 12 -10.61 12.29 -0.18
N MET A 13 -11.01 12.88 0.96
CA MET A 13 -12.36 13.30 1.40
C MET A 13 -13.20 12.50 2.44
N ASN A 14 -13.43 13.21 3.56
CA ASN A 14 -14.71 13.50 4.25
C ASN A 14 -15.22 12.62 5.42
N SER A 15 -14.91 13.04 6.66
CA SER A 15 -15.91 13.24 7.73
C SER A 15 -15.36 14.08 8.90
N ILE A 16 -15.98 15.26 9.08
CA ILE A 16 -16.16 16.07 10.31
C ILE A 16 -15.08 16.06 11.41
N GLY A 17 -14.42 17.21 11.62
CA GLY A 17 -14.01 17.65 12.97
C GLY A 17 -12.59 18.19 13.18
N GLN A 18 -11.65 17.92 12.28
CA GLN A 18 -10.33 18.56 12.35
C GLN A 18 -9.92 19.02 10.95
N LEU A 19 -9.72 20.33 10.82
CA LEU A 19 -9.16 20.96 9.64
C LEU A 19 -7.71 20.48 9.48
N SER A 20 -7.53 19.30 8.90
CA SER A 20 -6.34 18.99 8.12
C SER A 20 -6.85 18.80 6.71
N ALA A 21 -7.07 19.92 6.01
CA ALA A 21 -6.90 19.89 4.58
C ALA A 21 -5.44 19.45 4.38
N VAL A 22 -5.22 18.15 4.21
CA VAL A 22 -4.05 17.64 3.53
C VAL A 22 -4.05 18.42 2.23
N THR A 23 -3.23 19.47 2.15
CA THR A 23 -3.00 20.19 0.91
C THR A 23 -2.80 19.12 -0.14
N ALA A 24 -3.54 19.17 -1.24
CA ALA A 24 -3.37 18.20 -2.31
C ALA A 24 -1.86 18.11 -2.63
N GLY A 25 -1.26 16.94 -2.42
CA GLY A 25 0.18 16.73 -2.53
C GLY A 25 0.96 16.54 -1.22
N VAL A 26 0.31 16.55 -0.04
CA VAL A 26 0.94 16.13 1.23
C VAL A 26 0.67 14.64 1.47
N LEU A 27 1.70 13.93 1.95
CA LEU A 27 1.61 12.52 2.31
C LEU A 27 0.66 12.32 3.51
N ASP A 28 -0.28 11.38 3.41
CA ASP A 28 -1.17 11.02 4.52
C ASP A 28 -0.43 10.18 5.57
N THR A 29 0.07 10.84 6.62
CA THR A 29 0.81 10.17 7.69
C THR A 29 -0.05 9.32 8.62
N THR A 30 -1.38 9.33 8.47
CA THR A 30 -2.28 8.46 9.23
C THR A 30 -2.34 7.04 8.65
N PHE A 31 -1.86 6.85 7.42
CA PHE A 31 -1.66 5.55 6.81
C PHE A 31 -0.36 4.91 7.32
N ASN A 32 -0.42 3.68 7.83
CA ASN A 32 0.69 2.96 8.47
C ASN A 32 1.53 3.85 9.42
N PRO A 33 0.94 4.44 10.46
CA PRO A 33 1.59 5.47 11.29
C PRO A 33 2.76 4.92 12.11
N GLY A 34 2.81 3.60 12.34
CA GLY A 34 3.92 2.91 12.99
C GLY A 34 4.99 2.39 12.02
N GLY A 35 4.83 2.63 10.72
CA GLY A 35 5.80 2.23 9.70
C GLY A 35 7.12 3.02 9.80
N VAL A 36 8.16 2.50 9.14
CA VAL A 36 9.47 3.17 9.04
C VAL A 36 9.34 4.59 8.49
N GLN A 37 8.41 4.78 7.54
CA GLN A 37 7.97 6.08 7.07
C GLN A 37 6.44 6.12 7.13
N PRO A 38 5.84 6.86 8.08
CA PRO A 38 4.41 7.09 8.14
C PRO A 38 3.89 7.60 6.79
N GLY A 39 2.76 7.07 6.37
CA GLY A 39 2.17 7.29 5.05
C GLY A 39 2.61 6.31 3.97
N THR A 40 3.49 5.36 4.29
CA THR A 40 3.93 4.32 3.35
C THR A 40 3.78 2.95 3.98
N ALA A 41 3.46 1.94 3.17
CA ALA A 41 3.49 0.54 3.57
C ALA A 41 4.41 -0.22 2.61
N THR A 42 5.23 -1.09 3.19
CA THR A 42 6.11 -1.98 2.44
C THR A 42 5.84 -3.41 2.88
N THR A 43 5.59 -4.29 1.92
CA THR A 43 5.49 -5.72 2.18
C THR A 43 6.38 -6.46 1.19
N THR A 44 6.84 -7.62 1.64
CA THR A 44 7.53 -8.59 0.80
C THR A 44 6.53 -9.71 0.52
N VAL A 45 6.33 -10.01 -0.75
CA VAL A 45 5.38 -10.99 -1.25
C VAL A 45 6.00 -12.39 -1.26
N ASP A 46 7.31 -12.46 -1.49
CA ASP A 46 8.08 -13.70 -1.37
C ASP A 46 9.57 -13.44 -1.07
N ASN A 47 10.36 -14.51 -0.97
CA ASN A 47 11.81 -14.39 -0.79
C ASN A 47 12.59 -14.23 -2.11
N SER A 48 11.89 -13.98 -3.22
CA SER A 48 12.50 -13.83 -4.54
C SER A 48 13.02 -12.40 -4.75
N THR A 49 13.69 -12.17 -5.88
CA THR A 49 14.18 -10.85 -6.25
C THR A 49 13.35 -10.26 -7.36
N GLY A 50 12.87 -9.04 -7.18
CA GLY A 50 12.21 -8.28 -8.23
C GLY A 50 10.69 -8.34 -8.14
N GLU A 51 10.13 -7.64 -7.16
CA GLU A 51 8.69 -7.47 -7.04
C GLU A 51 8.27 -6.19 -7.78
N GLN A 52 7.20 -6.27 -8.56
CA GLN A 52 6.63 -5.13 -9.26
C GLN A 52 5.16 -4.97 -8.92
N VAL A 53 4.70 -3.73 -8.90
CA VAL A 53 3.28 -3.41 -8.80
C VAL A 53 2.82 -2.78 -10.10
N TRP A 54 1.66 -3.23 -10.57
CA TRP A 54 1.06 -2.72 -11.80
C TRP A 54 -0.24 -1.97 -11.55
N MET A 55 -1.03 -2.44 -10.58
CA MET A 55 -2.37 -1.90 -10.36
C MET A 55 -2.69 -1.81 -8.88
N VAL A 56 -3.55 -0.83 -8.57
CA VAL A 56 -4.13 -0.63 -7.25
C VAL A 56 -5.64 -0.39 -7.40
N ALA A 57 -6.42 -0.97 -6.50
CA ALA A 57 -7.86 -0.76 -6.42
C ALA A 57 -8.29 -0.62 -4.96
N ILE A 58 -9.32 0.18 -4.73
CA ILE A 58 -9.97 0.32 -3.41
C ILE A 58 -11.26 -0.50 -3.45
N GLN A 59 -11.41 -1.43 -2.51
CA GLN A 59 -12.61 -2.24 -2.35
C GLN A 59 -13.72 -1.42 -1.65
N ALA A 60 -14.97 -1.84 -1.79
CA ALA A 60 -16.12 -1.13 -1.20
C ALA A 60 -16.07 -1.02 0.33
N ASP A 61 -15.31 -1.88 1.00
CA ASP A 61 -15.08 -1.88 2.44
C ASP A 61 -13.85 -1.03 2.87
N GLY A 62 -13.25 -0.28 1.95
CA GLY A 62 -12.11 0.59 2.19
C GLY A 62 -10.75 -0.13 2.18
N LYS A 63 -10.69 -1.45 1.97
CA LYS A 63 -9.41 -2.15 1.80
C LYS A 63 -8.76 -1.79 0.46
N ILE A 64 -7.44 -1.85 0.42
CA ILE A 64 -6.64 -1.57 -0.76
C ILE A 64 -6.10 -2.89 -1.29
N VAL A 65 -6.37 -3.20 -2.56
CA VAL A 65 -5.80 -4.35 -3.25
C VAL A 65 -4.72 -3.86 -4.20
N VAL A 66 -3.57 -4.49 -4.13
CA VAL A 66 -2.40 -4.22 -4.96
C VAL A 66 -2.07 -5.48 -5.72
N THR A 67 -1.88 -5.37 -7.03
CA THR A 67 -1.50 -6.51 -7.88
C THR A 67 -0.26 -6.21 -8.70
N GLY A 68 0.50 -7.25 -8.99
CA GLY A 68 1.64 -7.18 -9.86
C GLY A 68 2.31 -8.54 -10.01
N GLU A 69 3.63 -8.54 -9.95
CA GLU A 69 4.43 -9.73 -10.26
C GLU A 69 5.51 -9.94 -9.20
N ALA A 70 5.67 -11.20 -8.81
CA ALA A 70 6.88 -11.72 -8.21
C ALA A 70 7.80 -12.20 -9.33
N ALA A 71 8.58 -11.30 -9.95
CA ALA A 71 9.34 -11.62 -11.17
C ALA A 71 10.42 -12.68 -10.93
N GLY A 72 10.93 -12.80 -9.70
CA GLY A 72 11.84 -13.87 -9.34
C GLY A 72 11.22 -15.27 -9.35
N LEU A 73 9.88 -15.36 -9.37
CA LEU A 73 9.13 -16.61 -9.45
C LEU A 73 8.31 -16.76 -10.74
N ASP A 74 8.27 -15.73 -11.60
CA ASP A 74 7.41 -15.67 -12.81
C ASP A 74 5.93 -15.94 -12.46
N LYS A 75 5.43 -15.24 -11.43
CA LYS A 75 4.08 -15.40 -10.88
C LYS A 75 3.37 -14.09 -10.60
N PHE A 76 2.05 -14.11 -10.72
CA PHE A 76 1.19 -13.00 -10.30
C PHE A 76 1.15 -12.91 -8.79
N ALA A 77 1.33 -11.69 -8.28
CA ALA A 77 1.29 -11.38 -6.87
C ALA A 77 0.08 -10.49 -6.55
N VAL A 78 -0.57 -10.78 -5.43
CA VAL A 78 -1.66 -9.95 -4.88
C VAL A 78 -1.40 -9.70 -3.40
N ALA A 79 -1.50 -8.44 -2.99
CA ALA A 79 -1.47 -8.03 -1.59
C ALA A 79 -2.71 -7.21 -1.27
N ARG A 80 -3.29 -7.42 -0.08
CA ARG A 80 -4.45 -6.66 0.41
C ARG A 80 -4.11 -5.97 1.72
N PHE A 81 -4.33 -4.67 1.77
CA PHE A 81 -4.11 -3.81 2.93
C PHE A 81 -5.43 -3.29 3.50
N LEU A 82 -5.43 -3.00 4.80
CA LEU A 82 -6.42 -2.15 5.43
C LEU A 82 -6.34 -0.72 4.89
N ALA A 83 -7.42 0.04 5.05
CA ALA A 83 -7.43 1.48 4.79
C ALA A 83 -6.34 2.22 5.58
N THR A 84 -5.94 1.69 6.73
CA THR A 84 -4.88 2.22 7.60
C THR A 84 -3.49 1.69 7.27
N GLY A 85 -3.32 0.92 6.19
CA GLY A 85 -2.01 0.47 5.68
C GLY A 85 -1.43 -0.79 6.29
N GLY A 86 -2.15 -1.46 7.20
CA GLY A 86 -1.76 -2.80 7.67
C GLY A 86 -2.01 -3.86 6.62
N ILE A 87 -1.07 -4.78 6.38
CA ILE A 87 -1.26 -5.94 5.50
C ILE A 87 -2.27 -6.92 6.11
N THR A 88 -3.15 -7.48 5.28
CA THR A 88 -4.16 -8.47 5.71
C THR A 88 -4.01 -9.81 5.02
N ASP A 89 -3.58 -9.80 3.77
CA ASP A 89 -3.53 -10.99 2.93
C ASP A 89 -2.47 -10.82 1.85
N ILE A 90 -1.80 -11.91 1.49
CA ILE A 90 -0.78 -11.93 0.46
C ILE A 90 -0.76 -13.28 -0.24
N CYS A 91 -0.67 -13.29 -1.57
CA CYS A 91 -0.69 -14.49 -2.39
C CYS A 91 0.19 -14.33 -3.64
N VAL A 92 0.87 -15.40 -4.02
CA VAL A 92 1.71 -15.56 -5.22
C VAL A 92 1.37 -16.88 -5.91
#